data_AF-A0A2G7H0G1-F1
#
_entry.id   AF-A0A2G7H0G1-F1
#
_cell.length_a   1.000
_cell.length_b   1.000
_cell.length_c   1.000
_cell.angle_alpha   90.00
_cell.angle_beta   90.00
_cell.angle_gamma   90.00
#
_symmetry.space_group_name_H-M   'P 1'
#
loop_
_entity.id
_entity.type
_entity.pdbx_description
1 polymer ?
#
loop_
_entity_poly.entity_id
_entity_poly.type
_entity_poly.pdbx_seq_one_letter_code
_entity_poly.pdbx_strand_id
1 'polypeptide(L)'
;MLFSDEINRTSKPRLPFRSRAGETSAGMQAHFTQTLFTSFYQNPISNKKELHPLPEAQLDRFMFNVLLTYPTFQEELTIVKTLPAITRYPQKLINAEQIQYFQQLIRTIPVTDNVLEYAVKLTGKTVLETHW
;
A
#
# COMPACT_ATOMS: atom_id res chain seq x y z
N MET A 1 4.09 -6.13 -9.58
CA MET A 1 3.29 -5.97 -8.35
C MET A 1 3.86 -6.93 -7.32
N LEU A 2 4.17 -6.45 -6.13
CA LEU A 2 4.56 -7.28 -4.99
C LEU A 2 3.38 -7.35 -4.04
N PHE A 3 2.85 -8.56 -3.84
CA PHE A 3 1.84 -8.82 -2.83
C PHE A 3 2.47 -9.69 -1.75
N SER A 4 2.32 -9.32 -0.49
CA SER A 4 2.76 -10.15 0.61
C SER A 4 1.63 -10.28 1.61
N ASP A 5 1.22 -11.53 1.79
CA ASP A 5 0.15 -11.89 2.71
C ASP A 5 0.70 -12.01 4.13
N GLU A 6 -0.10 -11.63 5.11
CA GLU A 6 0.12 -11.88 6.54
C GLU A 6 1.50 -11.47 7.10
N ILE A 7 1.92 -10.23 6.85
CA ILE A 7 3.23 -9.71 7.33
C ILE A 7 3.41 -9.68 8.85
N ASN A 8 2.33 -9.88 9.60
CA ASN A 8 2.30 -10.00 11.06
C ASN A 8 2.53 -11.43 11.59
N ARG A 9 2.72 -12.45 10.73
CA ARG A 9 2.92 -13.86 11.15
C ARG A 9 4.34 -14.24 11.58
N THR A 10 5.28 -13.30 11.58
CA THR A 10 6.67 -13.57 11.98
C THR A 10 6.97 -12.96 13.34
N SER A 11 7.83 -13.62 14.14
CA SER A 11 8.24 -13.16 15.48
C SER A 11 8.97 -11.80 15.50
N LYS A 12 9.40 -11.32 14.32
CA LYS A 12 9.96 -9.99 14.08
C LYS A 12 9.45 -9.47 12.75
N PRO A 13 8.23 -8.92 12.68
CA PRO A 13 7.67 -8.45 11.42
C PRO A 13 8.53 -7.30 10.88
N ARG A 14 9.12 -7.52 9.71
CA ARG A 14 9.91 -6.54 8.98
C ARG A 14 9.45 -6.56 7.54
N LEU A 15 9.20 -5.38 6.98
CA LEU A 15 8.97 -5.26 5.54
C LEU A 15 10.20 -5.82 4.78
N PRO A 16 10.03 -6.68 3.77
CA PRO A 16 11.13 -7.14 2.91
C PRO A 16 11.68 -6.03 1.98
N PHE A 17 11.21 -4.80 2.14
CA PHE A 17 11.47 -3.68 1.24
C PHE A 17 12.68 -2.83 1.71
N ARG A 18 13.70 -2.66 0.85
CA ARG A 18 14.83 -1.76 1.14
C ARG A 18 14.30 -0.35 1.35
N SER A 19 14.94 0.36 2.28
CA SER A 19 15.15 1.82 2.15
C SER A 19 15.70 2.17 0.75
N ARG A 20 15.70 3.45 0.41
CA ARG A 20 16.05 4.12 -0.86
C ARG A 20 17.22 3.60 -1.74
N ALA A 21 17.95 2.54 -1.37
CA ALA A 21 19.13 2.05 -2.07
C ALA A 21 19.02 0.68 -2.83
N GLY A 22 17.97 -0.19 -2.69
CA GLY A 22 17.78 -1.56 -3.31
C GLY A 22 18.25 -2.93 -2.67
N GLU A 23 18.40 -3.13 -1.35
CA GLU A 23 19.07 -4.24 -0.59
C GLU A 23 17.96 -4.91 0.17
N THR A 24 17.86 -6.21 0.02
CA THR A 24 16.91 -6.96 0.81
C THR A 24 17.43 -7.14 2.24
N SER A 25 16.53 -7.40 3.18
CA SER A 25 16.87 -7.78 4.56
C SER A 25 17.75 -9.05 4.65
N ALA A 26 17.92 -9.78 3.53
CA ALA A 26 18.75 -10.97 3.38
C ALA A 26 20.14 -10.69 2.74
N GLY A 27 20.51 -9.42 2.52
CA GLY A 27 21.81 -9.06 1.93
C GLY A 27 21.92 -9.33 0.42
N MET A 28 20.87 -9.84 -0.24
CA MET A 28 20.82 -9.97 -1.69
C MET A 28 20.43 -8.64 -2.35
N GLN A 29 21.18 -8.26 -3.38
CA GLN A 29 20.79 -7.20 -4.31
C GLN A 29 19.63 -7.71 -5.16
N ALA A 30 18.43 -7.17 -4.92
CA ALA A 30 17.29 -7.41 -5.78
C ALA A 30 17.15 -6.21 -6.72
N HIS A 31 17.20 -6.47 -8.03
CA HIS A 31 16.90 -5.47 -9.04
C HIS A 31 15.39 -5.23 -9.07
N PHE A 32 14.92 -4.24 -8.32
CA PHE A 32 13.53 -3.80 -8.39
C PHE A 32 13.34 -2.85 -9.56
N THR A 33 12.32 -3.10 -10.39
CA THR A 33 11.87 -2.12 -11.37
C THR A 33 11.32 -0.89 -10.64
N GLN A 34 11.55 0.31 -11.18
CA GLN A 34 11.10 1.57 -10.58
C GLN A 34 9.56 1.68 -10.43
N THR A 35 8.82 0.74 -11.03
CA THR A 35 7.36 0.65 -11.03
C THR A 35 6.88 -0.48 -10.13
N LEU A 36 7.28 -0.43 -8.85
CA LEU A 36 6.80 -1.39 -7.86
C LEU A 36 5.59 -0.84 -7.11
N PHE A 37 4.42 -1.43 -7.36
CA PHE A 37 3.28 -1.31 -6.46
C PHE A 37 3.35 -2.45 -5.44
N THR A 38 3.33 -2.10 -4.17
CA THR A 38 3.41 -3.05 -3.05
C THR A 38 2.14 -2.96 -2.23
N SER A 39 1.50 -4.10 -1.98
CA SER A 39 0.33 -4.21 -1.12
C SER A 39 0.59 -5.28 -0.06
N PHE A 40 0.13 -5.00 1.15
CA PHE A 40 0.24 -5.89 2.28
C PHE A 40 -1.11 -6.04 2.95
N TYR A 41 -1.44 -7.26 3.35
CA TYR A 41 -2.67 -7.57 4.06
C TYR A 41 -2.36 -7.92 5.53
N GLN A 42 -3.21 -7.44 6.43
CA GLN A 42 -3.21 -7.82 7.84
C GLN A 42 -4.62 -8.33 8.17
N ASN A 43 -4.73 -9.60 8.55
CA ASN A 43 -5.98 -10.15 9.04
C ASN A 43 -6.14 -9.84 10.55
N PRO A 44 -7.14 -9.04 10.97
CA PRO A 44 -7.31 -8.67 12.37
C PRO A 44 -7.75 -9.83 13.27
N ILE A 45 -8.29 -10.93 12.71
CA ILE A 45 -8.90 -12.04 13.48
C ILE A 45 -8.05 -13.32 13.51
N SER A 46 -6.72 -13.24 13.34
CA SER A 46 -5.89 -14.44 13.46
C SER A 46 -5.95 -14.98 14.91
N ASN A 47 -6.64 -16.10 15.11
CA ASN A 47 -6.94 -16.75 16.38
C ASN A 47 -5.71 -17.37 17.09
N LYS A 48 -4.54 -16.71 17.07
CA LYS A 48 -3.33 -17.15 17.76
C LYS A 48 -2.69 -15.98 18.50
N LYS A 49 -2.36 -16.24 19.76
CA LYS A 49 -2.07 -15.31 20.87
C LYS A 49 -0.88 -14.36 20.73
N GLU A 50 -0.27 -14.23 19.55
CA GLU A 50 0.94 -13.40 19.34
C GLU A 50 0.88 -12.70 17.97
N LEU A 51 0.04 -11.67 17.86
CA LEU A 51 0.12 -10.69 16.79
C LEU A 51 1.06 -9.58 17.24
N HIS A 52 2.24 -9.50 16.64
CA HIS A 52 3.11 -8.35 16.81
C HIS A 52 2.71 -7.31 15.76
N PRO A 53 2.06 -6.19 16.14
CA PRO A 53 1.79 -5.13 15.19
C PRO A 53 3.11 -4.63 14.59
N LEU A 54 3.08 -4.19 13.34
CA LEU A 54 4.24 -3.54 12.75
C LEU A 54 4.58 -2.30 13.58
N PRO A 55 5.88 -2.01 13.81
CA PRO A 55 6.28 -0.74 14.38
C PRO A 55 5.72 0.41 13.54
N GLU A 56 5.29 1.50 14.19
CA GLU A 56 4.73 2.69 13.53
C GLU A 56 5.65 3.24 12.44
N ALA A 57 6.96 3.28 12.69
CA ALA A 57 7.99 3.66 11.72
C ALA A 57 8.04 2.78 10.44
N GLN A 58 7.44 1.58 10.46
CA GLN A 58 7.25 0.76 9.27
C GLN A 58 5.91 1.02 8.58
N LEU A 59 4.86 1.37 9.34
CA LEU A 59 3.56 1.74 8.81
C LEU A 59 3.61 3.06 8.01
N ASP A 60 4.44 4.02 8.44
CA ASP A 60 4.66 5.30 7.75
C ASP A 60 5.17 5.16 6.30
N ARG A 61 5.64 3.98 5.91
CA ARG A 61 6.10 3.70 4.55
C ARG A 61 4.95 3.36 3.59
N PHE A 62 3.72 3.27 4.10
CA PHE A 62 2.52 3.08 3.30
C PHE A 62 1.81 4.39 3.05
N MET A 63 1.56 4.68 1.77
CA MET A 63 0.79 5.85 1.37
C MET A 63 -0.68 5.75 1.76
N PHE A 64 -1.22 4.53 1.87
CA PHE A 64 -2.64 4.28 2.16
C PHE A 64 -2.81 3.14 3.16
N ASN A 65 -3.77 3.30 4.06
CA ASN A 65 -4.36 2.22 4.86
C ASN A 65 -5.79 1.97 4.35
N VAL A 66 -6.03 0.81 3.75
CA VAL A 66 -7.34 0.44 3.21
C VAL A 66 -8.01 -0.54 4.18
N LEU A 67 -9.12 -0.12 4.77
CA LEU A 67 -9.95 -0.96 5.63
C LEU A 67 -10.88 -1.79 4.76
N LEU A 68 -10.68 -3.11 4.75
CA LEU A 68 -11.56 -4.05 4.08
C LEU A 68 -12.69 -4.46 5.02
N THR A 69 -13.93 -4.24 4.60
CA THR A 69 -15.13 -4.69 5.29
C THR A 69 -15.80 -5.84 4.56
N TYR A 70 -16.65 -6.58 5.25
CA TYR A 70 -17.47 -7.60 4.58
C TYR A 70 -18.49 -6.93 3.64
N PRO A 71 -18.74 -7.54 2.47
CA PRO A 71 -19.80 -7.08 1.59
C PRO A 71 -21.17 -7.24 2.27
N THR A 72 -22.13 -6.45 1.84
CA THR A 72 -23.53 -6.66 2.22
C THR A 72 -24.07 -7.96 1.60
N PHE A 73 -25.16 -8.51 2.15
CA PHE A 73 -25.79 -9.72 1.62
C PHE A 73 -26.12 -9.64 0.12
N GLN A 74 -26.56 -8.47 -0.37
CA GLN A 74 -26.88 -8.28 -1.78
C GLN A 74 -25.64 -8.25 -2.69
N GLU A 75 -24.56 -7.64 -2.21
CA GLU A 75 -23.27 -7.64 -2.91
C GLU A 75 -22.67 -9.05 -2.93
N GLU A 76 -22.72 -9.78 -1.81
CA GLU A 76 -22.26 -11.17 -1.73
C GLU A 76 -23.03 -12.09 -2.68
N LEU A 77 -24.37 -11.99 -2.70
CA LEU A 77 -25.19 -12.71 -3.67
C LEU A 77 -24.82 -12.38 -5.12
N THR A 78 -24.48 -11.12 -5.41
CA THR A 78 -24.06 -10.68 -6.74
C THR A 78 -22.69 -11.27 -7.11
N ILE A 79 -21.74 -11.28 -6.17
CA ILE A 79 -20.41 -11.88 -6.35
C ILE A 79 -20.55 -13.37 -6.65
N VAL A 80 -21.32 -14.11 -5.84
CA VAL A 80 -21.55 -15.56 -6.04
C VAL A 80 -22.19 -15.86 -7.38
N LYS A 81 -23.13 -15.03 -7.84
CA LYS A 81 -23.78 -15.19 -9.16
C LYS A 81 -22.87 -14.87 -10.34
N THR A 82 -21.89 -13.98 -10.16
CA THR A 82 -21.01 -13.50 -11.24
C THR A 82 -19.70 -14.29 -11.35
N LEU A 83 -19.24 -14.92 -10.26
CA LEU A 83 -18.05 -15.79 -10.22
C LEU A 83 -18.01 -16.85 -11.33
N PRO A 84 -19.10 -17.60 -11.63
CA PRO A 84 -19.10 -18.59 -12.72
C PRO A 84 -18.96 -18.00 -14.12
N ALA A 85 -19.24 -16.71 -14.30
CA ALA A 85 -19.26 -16.03 -15.59
C ALA A 85 -17.93 -15.34 -15.96
N ILE A 86 -16.91 -15.40 -15.09
CA ILE A 86 -15.60 -14.79 -15.35
C ILE A 86 -14.81 -15.65 -16.34
N THR A 87 -15.16 -15.56 -17.62
CA THR A 87 -14.42 -16.13 -18.75
C THR A 87 -13.66 -15.06 -19.55
N ARG A 88 -13.83 -13.78 -19.18
CA ARG A 88 -13.24 -12.65 -19.90
C ARG A 88 -11.91 -12.26 -19.26
N TYR A 89 -10.82 -12.51 -19.97
CA TYR A 89 -9.50 -12.02 -19.57
C TYR A 89 -9.50 -10.48 -19.59
N PRO A 90 -8.92 -9.83 -18.57
CA PRO A 90 -8.83 -8.38 -18.53
C PRO A 90 -7.98 -7.89 -19.71
N GLN A 91 -8.50 -6.92 -20.46
CA GLN A 91 -7.75 -6.28 -21.53
C GLN A 91 -6.71 -5.33 -20.92
N LYS A 92 -5.45 -5.48 -21.33
CA LYS A 92 -4.38 -4.56 -20.95
C LYS A 92 -4.61 -3.20 -21.60
N LEU A 93 -4.94 -2.18 -20.79
CA LEU A 93 -5.17 -0.80 -21.27
C LEU A 93 -3.89 0.04 -21.29
N ILE A 94 -2.96 -0.21 -20.36
CA ILE A 94 -1.70 0.53 -20.24
C ILE A 94 -0.51 -0.43 -20.02
N ASN A 95 0.66 -0.01 -20.46
CA ASN A 95 1.92 -0.74 -20.29
C ASN A 95 2.85 -0.08 -19.24
N ALA A 96 3.98 -0.72 -18.94
CA ALA A 96 4.89 -0.26 -17.90
C ALA A 96 5.56 1.09 -18.24
N GLU A 97 5.92 1.30 -19.51
CA GLU A 97 6.53 2.55 -19.99
C GLU A 97 5.57 3.74 -19.84
N GLN A 98 4.29 3.53 -20.16
CA GLN A 98 3.24 4.52 -19.96
C GLN A 98 3.07 4.86 -18.47
N ILE A 99 3.14 3.88 -17.57
CA ILE A 99 3.08 4.14 -16.12
C ILE A 99 4.28 4.99 -15.68
N GLN A 100 5.49 4.67 -16.13
CA GLN A 100 6.69 5.46 -15.82
C GLN A 100 6.59 6.89 -16.36
N TYR A 101 6.09 7.04 -17.58
CA TYR A 101 5.81 8.34 -18.17
C TYR A 101 4.83 9.15 -17.31
N PHE A 102 3.71 8.55 -16.89
CA PHE A 102 2.74 9.24 -16.03
C PHE A 102 3.32 9.59 -14.65
N GLN A 103 4.16 8.73 -14.06
CA GLN A 103 4.85 9.05 -12.81
C GLN A 103 5.75 10.27 -12.92
N GLN A 104 6.40 10.47 -14.08
CA GLN A 104 7.21 11.66 -14.36
C GLN A 104 6.32 12.88 -14.62
N LEU A 105 5.27 12.71 -15.43
CA LEU A 105 4.32 13.78 -15.77
C LEU A 105 3.63 14.36 -14.54
N ILE A 106 3.21 13.53 -13.58
CA ILE A 106 2.57 14.01 -12.34
C ILE A 106 3.49 14.98 -11.57
N ARG A 107 4.81 14.80 -11.64
CA ARG A 107 5.78 15.68 -10.96
C ARG A 107 5.92 17.06 -11.61
N THR A 108 5.48 17.21 -12.86
CA THR A 108 5.52 18.49 -13.58
C THR A 108 4.24 19.31 -13.39
N ILE A 109 3.23 18.77 -12.70
CA ILE A 109 1.97 19.46 -12.46
C ILE A 109 2.20 20.54 -11.40
N PRO A 110 2.01 21.83 -11.72
CA PRO A 110 2.15 22.89 -10.74
C PRO A 110 1.04 22.78 -9.69
N VAL A 111 1.40 22.97 -8.42
CA VAL A 111 0.46 23.03 -7.30
C VAL A 111 0.33 24.49 -6.90
N THR A 112 -0.91 24.98 -6.79
CA THR A 112 -1.19 26.36 -6.38
C THR A 112 -0.89 26.58 -4.90
N ASP A 113 -0.47 27.80 -4.54
CA ASP A 113 -0.04 28.13 -3.18
C ASP A 113 -1.13 27.85 -2.13
N ASN A 114 -2.40 28.07 -2.46
CA ASN A 114 -3.52 27.78 -1.57
C ASN A 114 -3.63 26.28 -1.20
N VAL A 115 -3.31 25.37 -2.12
CA VAL A 115 -3.34 23.92 -1.88
C VAL A 115 -2.14 23.52 -1.02
N LEU A 116 -0.96 24.10 -1.28
CA LEU A 116 0.24 23.88 -0.46
C LEU A 116 0.00 24.35 0.97
N GLU A 117 -0.52 25.57 1.16
CA GLU A 117 -0.86 26.09 2.47
C GLU A 117 -1.86 25.21 3.21
N TYR A 118 -2.90 24.76 2.51
CA TYR A 118 -3.91 23.87 3.09
C TYR A 118 -3.29 22.56 3.56
N ALA A 119 -2.44 21.94 2.73
CA ALA A 119 -1.75 20.69 3.07
C ALA A 119 -0.85 20.86 4.31
N VAL A 120 -0.05 21.93 4.35
CA VAL A 120 0.83 22.22 5.51
C VAL A 120 0.00 22.49 6.77
N LYS A 121 -1.05 23.31 6.68
CA LYS A 121 -1.97 23.58 7.81
C LYS A 121 -2.63 22.31 8.32
N LEU A 122 -3.06 21.43 7.42
CA LEU A 122 -3.66 20.14 7.78
C LEU A 122 -2.66 19.25 8.52
N THR A 123 -1.43 19.10 7.99
CA THR A 123 -0.38 18.32 8.65
C THR A 123 0.03 18.91 10.01
N GLY A 124 0.09 20.23 10.13
CA GLY A 124 0.41 20.91 11.39
C GLY A 124 -0.63 20.63 12.49
N LYS A 125 -1.92 20.52 12.13
CA LYS A 125 -2.99 20.18 13.08
C LYS A 125 -2.95 18.73 13.57
N THR A 126 -2.26 17.85 12.85
CA THR A 126 -2.09 16.44 13.25
C THR A 126 -0.86 16.21 14.12
N VAL A 127 0.04 17.19 14.25
CA VAL A 127 1.15 17.13 15.19
C VAL A 127 0.59 17.36 16.59
N LEU A 128 0.63 16.32 17.44
CA LEU A 128 0.32 16.46 18.86
C LEU A 128 1.37 17.39 19.48
N GLU A 129 0.94 18.44 20.19
CA GLU A 129 1.82 19.28 21.03
C GLU A 129 2.48 18.40 22.08
N THR A 130 3.61 17.80 21.71
CA THR A 130 4.48 17.09 22.64
C THR A 130 5.59 18.07 22.92
N HIS A 131 5.44 18.83 24.01
CA HIS A 131 6.50 19.69 24.53
C HIS A 131 7.77 18.84 24.72
N TRP A 132 8.82 19.14 23.97
CA TRP A 132 10.19 18.74 24.28
C TRP A 132 10.85 19.84 25.12
#